data_AF-A0A7V5E7Z7-F1
#
_entry.id   AF-A0A7V5E7Z7-F1
#
_cell.length_a   1.000
_cell.length_b   1.000
_cell.length_c   1.000
_cell.angle_alpha   90.00
_cell.angle_beta   90.00
_cell.angle_gamma   90.00
#
_symmetry.space_group_name_H-M   'P 1'
#
loop_
_entity.id
_entity.type
_entity.pdbx_description
1 polymer ?
#
loop_
_entity_poly.entity_id
_entity_poly.type
_entity_poly.pdbx_seq_one_letter_code
_entity_poly.pdbx_strand_id
1 'polypeptide(L)'
;MEREELIYWLALKMVPGVGNVTYVHLVERFGSPRAVFFSSNEELFTLPEIGRKLASEIKSFAHWKAAERELSRTEKEGVTIVTYRDPLYPPNLREIYDFPPFLYVRGSLSTEDINVAVVGSRRASAYGRYITDRLARELAYAGFTIVSG
;
A
#
# COMPACT_ATOMS: atom_id res chain seq x y z
N MET A 1 9.80 10.64 -3.94
CA MET A 1 8.50 11.21 -4.32
C MET A 1 8.28 12.47 -3.52
N GLU A 2 7.67 13.50 -4.11
CA GLU A 2 7.47 14.78 -3.41
C GLU A 2 6.29 14.69 -2.42
N ARG A 3 6.37 15.49 -1.35
CA ARG A 3 5.35 15.54 -0.29
C ARG A 3 3.95 15.84 -0.84
N GLU A 4 3.86 16.77 -1.78
CA GLU A 4 2.61 17.15 -2.43
C GLU A 4 1.97 15.97 -3.18
N GLU A 5 2.79 15.16 -3.85
CA GLU A 5 2.31 13.98 -4.57
C GLU A 5 1.73 12.93 -3.61
N LEU A 6 2.40 12.69 -2.48
CA LEU A 6 1.93 11.75 -1.44
C LEU A 6 0.56 12.13 -0.84
N ILE A 7 0.25 13.43 -0.76
CA ILE A 7 -1.08 13.87 -0.30
C ILE A 7 -2.17 13.34 -1.23
N TYR A 8 -1.95 13.38 -2.55
CA TYR A 8 -2.91 12.83 -3.50
C TYR A 8 -3.01 11.30 -3.41
N TRP A 9 -1.90 10.62 -3.10
CA TRP A 9 -1.93 9.17 -2.87
C TRP A 9 -2.84 8.81 -1.69
N LEU A 10 -2.67 9.50 -0.56
CA LEU A 10 -3.51 9.33 0.62
C LEU A 10 -4.96 9.74 0.36
N ALA A 11 -5.17 10.90 -0.25
CA ALA A 11 -6.49 11.45 -0.55
C ALA A 11 -7.34 10.49 -1.39
N LEU A 12 -6.76 9.92 -2.46
CA LEU A 12 -7.50 8.99 -3.33
C LEU A 12 -7.93 7.73 -2.57
N LYS A 13 -7.16 7.30 -1.57
CA LYS A 13 -7.48 6.12 -0.75
C LYS A 13 -8.60 6.42 0.26
N MET A 14 -8.77 7.69 0.62
CA MET A 14 -9.85 8.16 1.50
C MET A 14 -11.19 8.35 0.78
N VAL A 15 -11.22 8.33 -0.56
CA VAL A 15 -12.46 8.48 -1.31
C VAL A 15 -13.37 7.26 -1.07
N PRO A 16 -14.61 7.45 -0.59
CA PRO A 16 -15.54 6.35 -0.37
C PRO A 16 -15.77 5.53 -1.64
N GLY A 17 -15.59 4.21 -1.55
CA GLY A 17 -15.77 3.29 -2.68
C GLY A 17 -14.51 3.06 -3.53
N VAL A 18 -13.39 3.71 -3.24
CA VAL A 18 -12.10 3.40 -3.90
C VAL A 18 -11.39 2.25 -3.16
N GLY A 19 -11.56 1.02 -3.67
CA GLY A 19 -10.77 -0.16 -3.29
C GLY A 19 -9.37 -0.19 -3.93
N ASN A 20 -8.50 -1.15 -3.61
CA ASN A 20 -7.14 -1.16 -4.18
C ASN A 20 -7.13 -1.39 -5.68
N VAL A 21 -7.92 -2.35 -6.17
CA VAL A 21 -8.07 -2.63 -7.62
C VAL A 21 -8.47 -1.35 -8.37
N THR A 22 -9.57 -0.72 -7.95
CA THR A 22 -10.05 0.53 -8.55
C THR A 22 -9.02 1.66 -8.45
N TYR A 23 -8.32 1.76 -7.32
CA TYR A 23 -7.26 2.75 -7.11
C TYR A 23 -6.15 2.58 -8.17
N VAL A 24 -5.64 1.36 -8.32
CA VAL A 24 -4.57 1.06 -9.27
C VAL A 24 -5.04 1.34 -10.69
N HIS A 25 -6.25 0.89 -11.07
CA HIS A 25 -6.83 1.17 -12.38
C HIS A 25 -6.94 2.66 -12.68
N LEU A 26 -7.37 3.46 -11.70
CA LEU A 26 -7.40 4.92 -11.79
C LEU A 26 -6.00 5.49 -12.05
N VAL A 27 -5.01 5.11 -11.25
CA VAL A 27 -3.65 5.66 -11.34
C VAL A 27 -2.93 5.20 -12.62
N GLU A 28 -3.17 3.98 -13.10
CA GLU A 28 -2.65 3.50 -14.38
C GLU A 28 -3.32 4.21 -15.57
N ARG A 29 -4.63 4.47 -15.51
CA ARG A 29 -5.35 5.14 -16.60
C ARG A 29 -4.99 6.63 -16.73
N PHE A 30 -4.85 7.32 -15.60
CA PHE A 30 -4.65 8.77 -15.54
C PHE A 30 -3.19 9.17 -15.27
N GLY A 31 -2.33 8.19 -14.97
CA GLY A 31 -0.90 8.40 -14.75
C GLY A 31 -0.52 8.84 -13.33
N SER A 32 -1.42 9.42 -12.53
CA SER A 32 -1.15 9.76 -11.11
C SER A 32 -2.45 9.95 -10.32
N PRO A 33 -2.46 9.79 -8.97
CA PRO A 33 -3.62 10.14 -8.16
C PRO A 33 -4.04 11.61 -8.31
N ARG A 34 -3.07 12.51 -8.50
CA ARG A 34 -3.34 13.93 -8.78
C ARG A 34 -4.19 14.08 -10.04
N ALA A 35 -3.79 13.46 -11.14
CA ALA A 35 -4.51 13.51 -12.41
C ALA A 35 -5.95 12.97 -12.30
N VAL A 36 -6.20 11.98 -11.43
CA VAL A 36 -7.55 11.46 -11.16
C VAL A 36 -8.47 12.54 -10.59
N PHE A 37 -8.00 13.36 -9.66
CA PHE A 37 -8.83 14.46 -9.11
C PHE A 37 -9.09 15.57 -10.12
N PHE A 38 -8.16 15.78 -11.05
CA PHE A 38 -8.27 16.83 -12.09
C PHE A 38 -8.94 16.37 -13.39
N SER A 39 -9.19 15.07 -13.56
CA SER A 39 -9.89 14.55 -14.75
C SER A 39 -11.35 15.02 -14.81
N SER A 40 -11.93 14.96 -16.01
CA SER A 40 -13.36 15.21 -16.23
C SER A 40 -14.22 14.02 -15.80
N ASN A 41 -15.52 14.26 -15.61
CA ASN A 41 -16.48 13.19 -15.32
C ASN A 41 -16.60 12.19 -16.49
N GLU A 42 -16.53 12.69 -17.72
CA GLU A 42 -16.62 11.84 -18.92
C GLU A 42 -15.47 10.86 -18.98
N GLU A 43 -14.24 11.31 -18.69
CA GLU A 43 -13.07 10.44 -18.63
C GLU A 43 -13.20 9.37 -17.53
N LEU A 44 -13.73 9.73 -16.36
CA LEU A 44 -13.97 8.78 -15.28
C LEU A 44 -15.01 7.71 -15.68
N PHE A 45 -16.06 8.09 -16.41
CA PHE A 45 -17.08 7.15 -16.88
C PHE A 45 -16.61 6.18 -17.95
N THR A 46 -15.46 6.43 -18.59
CA THR A 46 -14.88 5.46 -19.54
C THR A 46 -14.36 4.19 -18.86
N LEU A 47 -14.17 4.22 -17.53
CA LEU A 47 -13.71 3.07 -16.76
C LEU A 47 -14.91 2.20 -16.33
N PRO A 48 -14.98 0.91 -16.73
CA PRO A 48 -16.12 0.03 -16.43
C PRO A 48 -16.42 -0.09 -14.94
N GLU A 49 -15.39 0.02 -14.11
CA GLU A 49 -15.46 -0.12 -12.66
C GLU A 49 -15.91 1.18 -11.95
N ILE A 50 -16.02 2.29 -12.69
CA ILE A 50 -16.38 3.60 -12.15
C ILE A 50 -17.80 3.96 -12.56
N GLY A 51 -18.73 3.67 -11.65
CA GLY A 51 -20.10 4.16 -11.76
C GLY A 51 -20.21 5.67 -11.50
N ARG A 52 -21.35 6.26 -11.89
CA ARG A 52 -21.67 7.68 -11.65
C ARG A 52 -21.46 8.14 -10.22
N LYS A 53 -21.80 7.26 -9.26
CA LYS A 53 -21.62 7.51 -7.83
C LYS A 53 -20.15 7.72 -7.48
N LEU A 54 -19.27 6.80 -7.88
CA LEU A 54 -17.85 6.87 -7.53
C LEU A 54 -17.15 8.08 -8.15
N ALA A 55 -17.45 8.39 -9.42
CA ALA A 55 -16.90 9.60 -10.04
C ALA A 55 -17.33 10.87 -9.27
N SER A 56 -18.59 10.92 -8.83
CA SER A 56 -19.08 12.02 -8.00
C SER A 56 -18.31 12.13 -6.68
N GLU A 57 -18.05 11.02 -5.98
CA GLU A 57 -17.26 10.99 -4.74
C GLU A 57 -15.82 11.46 -4.95
N ILE A 58 -15.19 11.07 -6.07
CA ILE A 58 -13.85 11.53 -6.44
C ILE A 58 -13.85 13.05 -6.64
N LYS A 59 -14.82 13.58 -7.40
CA LYS A 59 -14.90 15.02 -7.70
C LYS A 59 -15.33 15.88 -6.51
N SER A 60 -16.16 15.35 -5.60
CA SER A 60 -16.61 16.05 -4.40
C SER A 60 -15.68 15.90 -3.21
N PHE A 61 -14.54 15.21 -3.38
CA PHE A 61 -13.60 14.97 -2.29
C PHE A 61 -13.12 16.27 -1.63
N ALA A 62 -13.45 16.43 -0.35
CA ALA A 62 -13.16 17.63 0.43
C ALA A 62 -12.26 17.37 1.65
N HIS A 63 -11.79 16.13 1.85
CA HIS A 63 -11.04 15.72 3.04
C HIS A 63 -9.52 15.96 2.94
N TRP A 64 -9.08 16.96 2.19
CA TRP A 64 -7.66 17.32 1.99
C TRP A 64 -6.89 17.52 3.30
N LYS A 65 -7.50 18.24 4.26
CA LYS A 65 -6.90 18.43 5.59
C LYS A 65 -6.71 17.11 6.35
N ALA A 66 -7.50 16.07 6.06
CA ALA A 66 -7.31 14.76 6.68
C ALA A 66 -6.09 14.06 6.08
N ALA A 67 -5.93 14.08 4.75
CA ALA A 67 -4.76 13.55 4.06
C ALA A 67 -3.46 14.23 4.51
N GLU A 68 -3.45 15.56 4.65
CA GLU A 68 -2.30 16.32 5.17
C GLU A 68 -1.95 15.95 6.63
N ARG A 69 -2.97 15.78 7.48
CA ARG A 69 -2.77 15.35 8.88
C ARG A 69 -2.20 13.94 8.96
N GLU A 70 -2.66 13.05 8.10
CA GLU A 70 -2.14 11.68 8.02
C GLU A 70 -0.69 11.65 7.58
N LEU A 71 -0.33 12.37 6.51
CA LEU A 71 1.07 12.50 6.08
C LEU A 71 1.96 13.12 7.17
N SER A 72 1.46 14.17 7.84
CA SER A 72 2.20 14.79 8.95
C SER A 72 2.38 13.83 10.13
N ARG A 73 1.43 12.91 10.35
CA ARG A 73 1.53 11.89 11.40
C ARG A 73 2.56 10.83 11.03
N THR A 74 2.58 10.35 9.78
CA THR A 74 3.58 9.37 9.34
C THR A 74 4.99 9.94 9.45
N GLU A 75 5.19 11.19 9.04
CA GLU A 75 6.47 11.90 9.17
C GLU A 75 6.93 11.96 10.64
N LYS A 76 6.03 12.31 11.57
CA LYS A 76 6.34 12.39 13.01
C LYS A 76 6.66 11.03 13.64
N GLU A 77 6.03 9.96 13.16
CA GLU A 77 6.21 8.60 13.67
C GLU A 77 7.40 7.86 13.01
N GLY A 78 8.14 8.51 12.12
CA GLY A 78 9.24 7.89 11.38
C GLY A 78 8.76 6.82 10.40
N VAL A 79 7.56 6.98 9.86
CA VAL A 79 6.91 6.09 8.91
C VAL A 79 7.04 6.69 7.51
N THR A 80 7.55 5.88 6.58
CA THR A 80 7.66 6.22 5.16
C THR A 80 6.50 5.60 4.39
N ILE A 81 6.00 6.28 3.36
CA ILE A 81 5.01 5.74 2.43
C ILE A 81 5.73 5.22 1.19
N VAL A 82 5.57 3.93 0.90
CA VAL A 82 6.14 3.26 -0.28
C VAL A 82 4.99 2.86 -1.21
N THR A 83 4.91 3.46 -2.40
CA THR A 83 3.82 3.16 -3.37
C THR A 83 4.16 1.97 -4.23
N TYR A 84 3.17 1.37 -4.89
CA TYR A 84 3.40 0.25 -5.82
C TYR A 84 4.28 0.62 -7.03
N ARG A 85 4.60 1.90 -7.23
CA ARG A 85 5.53 2.37 -8.27
C ARG A 85 6.95 2.56 -7.77
N ASP A 86 7.16 2.50 -6.46
CA ASP A 86 8.46 2.62 -5.84
C ASP A 86 9.28 1.32 -6.03
N PRO A 87 10.58 1.38 -6.33
CA PRO A 87 11.45 0.21 -6.37
C PRO A 87 11.49 -0.59 -5.07
N LEU A 88 11.27 0.05 -3.91
CA LEU A 88 11.27 -0.60 -2.60
C LEU A 88 9.98 -1.38 -2.31
N TYR A 89 8.94 -1.24 -3.14
CA TYR A 89 7.71 -1.97 -2.95
C TYR A 89 7.92 -3.47 -3.26
N PRO A 90 7.59 -4.39 -2.33
CA PRO A 90 7.90 -5.81 -2.50
C PRO A 90 7.29 -6.38 -3.79
N PRO A 91 8.09 -6.96 -4.70
CA PRO A 91 7.62 -7.40 -6.02
C PRO A 91 6.55 -8.49 -5.90
N ASN A 92 6.75 -9.48 -5.03
CA ASN A 92 5.77 -10.55 -4.79
C ASN A 92 4.43 -10.02 -4.26
N LEU A 93 4.43 -8.90 -3.52
CA LEU A 93 3.18 -8.29 -3.06
C LEU A 93 2.46 -7.59 -4.21
N ARG A 94 3.15 -7.12 -5.24
CA ARG A 94 2.54 -6.49 -6.42
C ARG A 94 1.85 -7.51 -7.33
N GLU A 95 2.21 -8.79 -7.23
CA GLU A 95 1.65 -9.87 -8.07
C GLU A 95 0.28 -10.38 -7.59
N ILE A 96 -0.13 -10.08 -6.35
CA ILE A 96 -1.45 -10.49 -5.86
C ILE A 96 -2.55 -9.60 -6.46
N TYR A 97 -3.75 -10.15 -6.65
CA TYR A 97 -4.85 -9.44 -7.30
C TYR A 97 -5.24 -8.10 -6.65
N ASP A 98 -5.34 -8.04 -5.32
CA ASP A 98 -5.79 -6.86 -4.57
C ASP A 98 -4.64 -6.19 -3.79
N PHE A 99 -3.47 -6.06 -4.43
CA PHE A 99 -2.29 -5.48 -3.78
C PHE A 99 -2.54 -4.03 -3.33
N PRO A 100 -2.04 -3.62 -2.16
CA PRO A 100 -2.26 -2.26 -1.67
C PRO A 100 -1.54 -1.23 -2.56
N PRO A 101 -2.15 -0.06 -2.85
CA PRO A 101 -1.50 0.94 -3.70
C PRO A 101 -0.26 1.56 -3.05
N PHE A 102 -0.17 1.50 -1.72
CA PHE A 102 0.99 1.91 -0.96
C PHE A 102 1.04 1.23 0.42
N LEU A 103 2.23 1.22 1.00
CA LEU A 103 2.53 0.67 2.31
C LEU A 103 3.00 1.78 3.24
N TYR A 104 2.59 1.70 4.51
CA TYR A 104 3.21 2.44 5.60
C TYR A 104 4.35 1.59 6.17
N VAL A 105 5.57 2.09 6.06
CA VAL A 105 6.80 1.36 6.42
C VAL A 105 7.49 2.09 7.56
N ARG A 106 7.66 1.42 8.69
CA ARG A 106 8.51 1.88 9.79
C ARG A 106 9.77 1.01 9.83
N GLY A 107 10.93 1.61 9.63
CA GLY A 107 12.19 0.90 9.41
C GLY A 107 12.60 0.97 7.93
N SER A 108 13.28 -0.08 7.44
CA SER A 108 13.81 -0.15 6.09
C SER A 108 13.32 -1.39 5.36
N LEU A 109 13.07 -1.26 4.06
CA LEU A 109 12.91 -2.36 3.11
C LEU A 109 14.16 -2.42 2.22
N SER A 110 14.53 -3.60 1.75
CA SER A 110 15.60 -3.79 0.77
C SER A 110 15.05 -4.42 -0.50
N THR A 111 15.56 -3.99 -1.66
CA THR A 111 15.30 -4.67 -2.94
C THR A 111 15.97 -6.03 -3.02
N GLU A 112 16.92 -6.31 -2.13
CA GLU A 112 17.66 -7.57 -2.05
C GLU A 112 16.98 -8.60 -1.12
N ASP A 113 15.90 -8.22 -0.43
CA ASP A 113 15.21 -9.09 0.52
C ASP A 113 14.62 -10.34 -0.16
N ILE A 114 15.09 -11.52 0.27
CA ILE A 114 14.45 -12.79 -0.09
C ILE A 114 13.54 -13.22 1.06
N ASN A 115 12.24 -12.98 0.88
CA ASN A 115 11.26 -13.07 1.95
C ASN A 115 10.72 -14.50 2.14
N VAL A 116 10.70 -14.97 3.40
CA VAL A 116 10.06 -16.24 3.80
C VAL A 116 9.00 -15.96 4.86
N ALA A 117 7.75 -16.31 4.56
CA ALA A 117 6.65 -16.17 5.50
C ALA A 117 6.68 -17.29 6.55
N VAL A 118 6.63 -16.92 7.84
CA VAL A 118 6.49 -17.85 8.95
C VAL A 118 5.15 -17.60 9.64
N VAL A 119 4.26 -18.60 9.56
CA VAL A 119 2.91 -18.58 10.15
C VAL A 119 2.71 -19.79 11.06
N GLY A 120 1.82 -19.69 12.04
CA GLY A 120 1.56 -20.79 12.97
C GLY A 120 0.39 -20.55 13.92
N SER A 121 0.17 -21.50 14.83
CA SER A 121 -0.90 -21.41 15.83
C SER A 121 -0.65 -20.27 16.82
N ARG A 122 -1.69 -19.46 17.09
CA ARG A 122 -1.69 -18.46 18.18
C ARG A 122 -1.44 -19.09 19.56
N ARG A 123 -1.69 -20.40 19.70
CA ARG A 123 -1.41 -21.21 20.90
C ARG A 123 -0.43 -22.34 20.57
N ALA A 124 0.75 -21.98 20.04
CA ALA A 124 1.81 -22.95 19.75
C ALA A 124 2.30 -23.65 21.02
N SER A 125 2.54 -24.96 20.92
CA SER A 125 3.18 -25.77 21.96
C SER A 125 4.63 -25.34 22.18
N ALA A 126 5.22 -25.74 23.32
CA ALA A 126 6.63 -25.47 23.59
C ALA A 126 7.55 -26.04 22.47
N TYR A 127 7.26 -27.25 22.00
CA TYR A 127 7.96 -27.86 20.88
C TYR A 127 7.82 -27.03 19.58
N GLY A 128 6.61 -26.58 19.25
CA GLY A 128 6.38 -25.75 18.06
C GLY A 128 7.19 -24.47 18.09
N ARG A 129 7.21 -23.76 19.22
CA ARG A 129 8.02 -22.53 19.41
C ARG A 129 9.51 -22.80 19.23
N TYR A 130 10.01 -23.89 19.80
CA TYR A 130 11.42 -24.28 19.67
C TYR A 130 11.82 -24.53 18.21
N ILE A 131 10.98 -25.26 17.46
CA ILE A 131 11.25 -25.52 16.03
C ILE A 131 11.18 -24.23 15.20
N THR A 132 10.19 -23.37 15.43
CA THR A 132 10.07 -22.08 14.73
C THR A 132 11.28 -21.18 15.00
N ASP A 133 11.73 -21.06 16.25
CA ASP A 133 12.91 -20.25 16.59
C ASP A 133 14.17 -20.74 15.85
N ARG A 134 14.41 -22.06 15.86
CA ARG A 134 15.57 -22.64 15.19
C ARG A 134 15.52 -22.40 13.68
N LEU A 135 14.39 -22.68 13.04
CA LEU A 135 14.24 -22.52 11.58
C LEU A 135 14.35 -21.05 11.14
N ALA A 136 13.67 -20.14 11.84
CA ALA A 136 13.70 -18.72 11.51
C ALA A 136 15.12 -18.15 11.64
N ARG A 137 15.84 -18.57 12.69
CA ARG A 137 17.23 -18.18 12.92
C ARG A 137 18.17 -18.69 11.83
N GLU A 138 18.08 -19.97 11.47
CA GLU A 138 18.91 -20.58 10.42
C GLU A 138 18.67 -19.93 9.06
N LEU A 139 17.41 -19.64 8.72
CA LEU A 139 17.05 -18.92 7.50
C LEU A 139 17.58 -17.48 7.51
N ALA A 140 17.45 -16.76 8.63
CA ALA A 140 18.01 -15.42 8.76
C ALA A 140 19.54 -15.40 8.60
N TYR A 141 20.25 -16.37 9.18
CA TYR A 141 21.70 -16.52 8.99
C TYR A 141 22.08 -16.82 7.53
N ALA A 142 21.20 -17.48 6.79
CA ALA A 142 21.39 -17.75 5.37
C ALA A 142 21.01 -16.55 4.45
N GLY A 143 20.61 -15.41 5.03
CA GLY A 143 20.28 -14.19 4.29
C GLY A 143 18.82 -14.04 3.89
N PHE A 144 17.91 -14.88 4.40
CA PHE A 144 16.47 -14.72 4.18
C PHE A 144 15.85 -13.72 5.17
N THR A 145 14.92 -12.93 4.68
CA THR A 145 14.11 -12.02 5.50
C THR A 145 12.86 -12.74 5.98
N ILE A 146 12.72 -12.92 7.29
CA ILE A 146 11.55 -13.58 7.89
C ILE A 146 10.38 -12.59 7.98
N VAL A 147 9.26 -12.93 7.36
CA VAL A 147 8.02 -12.13 7.36
C VAL A 147 6.94 -12.84 8.18
N SER A 148 6.26 -12.11 9.06
CA SER A 148 5.15 -12.62 9.88
C SER A 148 4.14 -11.50 10.19
N GLY A 149 3.04 -11.84 10.86
CA GLY A 149 1.91 -10.93 11.14
C GLY A 149 1.53 -10.82 12.61
#